data_AF-A0AB35JXV1-F1
#
_entry.id   AF-A0AB35JXV1-F1
#
_cell.length_a   1.000
_cell.length_b   1.000
_cell.length_c   1.000
_cell.angle_alpha   90.00
_cell.angle_beta   90.00
_cell.angle_gamma   90.00
#
_symmetry.space_group_name_H-M   'P 1'
#
loop_
_entity.id
_entity.type
_entity.pdbx_description
1 polymer ?
#
loop_
_entity_poly.entity_id
_entity_poly.type
_entity_poly.pdbx_seq_one_letter_code
_entity_poly.pdbx_strand_id
1 'polypeptide(L)'
;MRQFTSLRVALLTLGSLCFFSAYAASTLVPMSDSELSATRGQALMSMSYIAPNDSANLEKLRDSSSNVGFYKLGLEAELEINANIRKLQLGCGGVNGAGGCDIDFDNVSLSGVADTREGRVASDAKLTNPFFELAIKNPNSASTREVAGIRLSAEAVEGLLTIGTENSATPNGINSLSGYMVVAPQVGAATVEAARITQTGSPACGVYPSPSGCGVNQAITGKARGEIALGAGFNLDFQTKSYDITLSPTQKAQLSLPQSIVSGQRMSSVNLLASAIVNGIDLSGTLAADVDILGGITLNGNLRGTINNLPVTVPLLENLGYIHKIDLSGSPLSLSMQGQDIRWPGTVSTAMRGWWLELSNPIDIGRIDPTNSVVIKTDTIRDALTEVSKELTQNPLNCGFLAVNCIGGDFNVGTRDLSNARPAVLELQNLQLANQSFAPNCYGSLKFC
;
A
#
# COMPACT_ATOMS: atom_id res chain seq x y z
N MET A 1 59.52 73.26 -24.37
CA MET A 1 59.44 72.07 -23.49
C MET A 1 59.31 72.52 -22.04
N ARG A 2 58.46 71.86 -21.25
CA ARG A 2 58.09 72.09 -19.83
C ARG A 2 56.88 73.01 -19.54
N GLN A 3 55.69 72.55 -19.94
CA GLN A 3 54.40 72.96 -19.34
C GLN A 3 53.55 71.74 -18.89
N PHE A 4 54.20 70.63 -18.50
CA PHE A 4 53.50 69.38 -18.13
C PHE A 4 53.91 68.82 -16.76
N THR A 5 54.27 69.68 -15.80
CA THR A 5 54.61 69.24 -14.44
C THR A 5 53.58 69.65 -13.38
N SER A 6 52.82 70.73 -13.56
CA SER A 6 51.82 71.18 -12.58
C SER A 6 50.52 70.36 -12.61
N LEU A 7 50.11 69.85 -13.78
CA LEU A 7 48.87 69.07 -13.92
C LEU A 7 48.97 67.67 -13.29
N ARG A 8 50.17 67.06 -13.28
CA ARG A 8 50.40 65.73 -12.68
C ARG A 8 50.41 65.75 -11.15
N VAL A 9 50.82 66.87 -10.54
CA VAL A 9 50.78 67.03 -9.08
C VAL A 9 49.35 67.28 -8.58
N ALA A 10 48.55 68.04 -9.33
CA ALA A 10 47.14 68.28 -8.99
C ALA A 10 46.26 67.02 -9.09
N LEU A 11 46.56 66.11 -10.02
CA LEU A 11 45.85 64.83 -10.17
C LEU A 11 46.26 63.79 -9.12
N LEU A 12 47.48 63.85 -8.57
CA LEU A 12 47.89 62.97 -7.48
C LEU A 12 47.32 63.39 -6.11
N THR A 13 47.05 64.69 -5.90
CA THR A 13 46.45 65.20 -4.66
C THR A 13 44.93 65.00 -4.59
N LEU A 14 44.24 64.90 -5.74
CA LEU A 14 42.80 64.61 -5.78
C LEU A 14 42.47 63.11 -5.65
N GLY A 15 43.43 62.22 -5.92
CA GLY A 15 43.24 60.76 -5.83
C GLY A 15 43.32 60.18 -4.42
N SER A 16 43.80 60.94 -3.43
CA SER A 16 44.04 60.45 -2.07
C SER A 16 42.95 60.82 -1.05
N LEU A 17 41.85 61.47 -1.49
CA LEU A 17 40.74 61.92 -0.63
C LEU A 17 39.48 61.03 -0.73
N CYS A 18 39.54 59.90 -1.44
CA CYS A 18 38.43 58.95 -1.55
C CYS A 18 38.72 57.61 -0.85
N PHE A 19 39.34 57.66 0.34
CA PHE A 19 39.19 56.55 1.28
C PHE A 19 37.80 56.67 1.93
N PHE A 20 36.80 56.08 1.28
CA PHE A 20 35.59 55.67 1.99
C PHE A 20 36.00 54.55 2.95
N SER A 21 36.34 54.92 4.18
CA SER A 21 36.20 54.01 5.31
C SER A 21 34.72 53.67 5.40
N ALA A 22 34.33 52.51 4.86
CA ALA A 22 33.06 51.89 5.16
C ALA A 22 33.08 51.49 6.64
N TYR A 23 32.65 52.41 7.50
CA TYR A 23 32.25 52.07 8.85
C TYR A 23 31.00 51.21 8.73
N ALA A 24 31.15 49.89 8.86
CA ALA A 24 30.06 49.02 9.25
C ALA A 24 29.69 49.38 10.71
N ALA A 25 28.90 50.43 10.89
CA ALA A 25 28.22 50.66 12.14
C ALA A 25 27.14 49.58 12.27
N SER A 26 27.49 48.47 12.92
CA SER A 26 26.54 47.46 13.37
C SER A 26 25.75 48.01 14.55
N THR A 27 24.83 48.91 14.28
CA THR A 27 23.82 49.37 15.24
C THR A 27 22.47 48.96 14.69
N LEU A 28 21.86 47.94 15.31
CA LEU A 28 20.46 47.63 15.09
C LEU A 28 19.66 48.89 15.45
N VAL A 29 19.01 49.50 14.45
CA VAL A 29 18.15 50.66 14.66
C VAL A 29 16.72 50.14 14.90
N PRO A 30 16.07 50.52 16.02
CA PRO A 30 14.67 50.20 16.22
C PRO A 30 13.83 50.89 15.14
N MET A 31 13.10 50.11 14.36
CA MET A 31 12.16 50.60 13.35
C MET A 31 10.74 50.55 13.90
N SER A 32 9.94 51.55 13.58
CA SER A 32 8.51 51.60 13.86
C SER A 32 7.70 50.76 12.86
N ASP A 33 6.47 50.37 13.20
CA ASP A 33 5.58 49.58 12.32
C ASP A 33 5.37 50.19 10.93
N SER A 34 5.37 51.54 10.84
CA SER A 34 5.28 52.25 9.57
C SER A 34 6.55 52.12 8.71
N GLU A 35 7.73 52.04 9.33
CA GLU A 35 9.01 51.87 8.63
C GLU A 35 9.24 50.41 8.24
N LEU A 36 8.76 49.46 9.07
CA LEU A 36 8.65 48.04 8.76
C LEU A 36 7.74 47.79 7.55
N SER A 37 6.56 48.43 7.51
CA SER A 37 5.62 48.35 6.39
C SER A 37 6.14 49.00 5.10
N ALA A 38 6.94 50.07 5.21
CA ALA A 38 7.55 50.75 4.06
C ALA A 38 8.68 49.95 3.39
N THR A 39 9.24 48.95 4.08
CA THR A 39 10.31 48.11 3.55
C THR A 39 9.72 46.94 2.75
N ARG A 40 9.62 47.10 1.41
CA ARG A 40 9.24 46.00 0.50
C ARG A 40 10.37 44.99 0.35
N GLY A 41 10.45 44.03 1.27
CA GLY A 41 11.12 42.75 1.06
C GLY A 41 10.07 41.66 0.82
N GLN A 42 10.37 40.65 -0.01
CA GLN A 42 9.62 39.40 0.09
C GLN A 42 9.95 38.79 1.45
N ALA A 43 8.95 38.70 2.34
CA ALA A 43 9.16 38.14 3.66
C ALA A 43 9.45 36.64 3.51
N LEU A 44 10.67 36.24 3.86
CA LEU A 44 11.07 34.83 3.86
C LEU A 44 10.19 33.99 4.80
N MET A 45 9.65 34.59 5.86
CA MET A 45 8.73 33.93 6.78
C MET A 45 7.34 34.57 6.65
N SER A 46 6.31 33.74 6.49
CA SER A 46 4.92 34.14 6.45
C SER A 46 4.19 33.63 7.71
N MET A 47 3.26 34.41 8.24
CA MET A 47 2.45 34.01 9.38
C MET A 47 0.97 34.14 9.04
N SER A 48 0.20 33.08 9.26
CA SER A 48 -1.25 33.06 9.05
C SER A 48 -1.96 32.45 10.25
N TYR A 49 -3.19 32.89 10.49
CA TYR A 49 -4.02 32.41 11.59
C TYR A 49 -5.41 32.01 11.08
N ILE A 50 -5.85 30.80 11.45
CA ILE A 50 -7.22 30.31 11.25
C ILE A 50 -7.91 30.32 12.61
N ALA A 51 -8.95 31.13 12.75
CA ALA A 51 -9.69 31.25 14.01
C ALA A 51 -10.54 29.99 14.31
N PRO A 52 -10.85 29.70 15.59
CA PRO A 52 -11.71 28.58 15.96
C PRO A 52 -13.07 28.55 15.24
N ASN A 53 -13.64 29.74 14.98
CA ASN A 53 -14.95 29.87 14.38
C ASN A 53 -14.93 30.06 12.86
N ASP A 54 -13.74 30.10 12.25
CA ASP A 54 -13.56 30.26 10.81
C ASP A 54 -14.25 29.13 10.04
N SER A 55 -14.83 29.43 8.87
CA SER A 55 -15.47 28.43 8.02
C SER A 55 -14.47 27.46 7.36
N ALA A 56 -13.21 27.87 7.20
CA ALA A 56 -12.13 27.02 6.69
C ALA A 56 -11.51 26.11 7.77
N ASN A 57 -11.91 26.29 9.05
CA ASN A 57 -11.40 25.49 10.15
C ASN A 57 -12.04 24.09 10.14
N LEU A 58 -11.30 23.10 9.63
CA LEU A 58 -11.75 21.71 9.56
C LEU A 58 -11.95 21.07 10.94
N GLU A 59 -11.25 21.55 11.98
CA GLU A 59 -11.41 21.06 13.36
C GLU A 59 -12.77 21.47 13.96
N LYS A 60 -13.31 22.64 13.58
CA LYS A 60 -14.67 23.03 13.93
C LYS A 60 -15.72 22.10 13.29
N LEU A 61 -15.46 21.65 12.06
CA LEU A 61 -16.34 20.73 11.34
C LEU A 61 -16.30 19.31 11.95
N ARG A 62 -15.12 18.90 12.45
CA ARG A 62 -14.95 17.65 13.18
C ARG A 62 -15.61 17.70 14.56
N ASP A 63 -15.37 18.77 15.31
CA ASP A 63 -15.85 18.99 16.67
C ASP A 63 -16.15 20.48 16.89
N SER A 64 -17.43 20.81 16.86
CA SER A 64 -17.92 22.19 17.03
C SER A 64 -17.62 22.78 18.41
N SER A 65 -17.21 21.96 19.39
CA SER A 65 -16.88 22.37 20.75
C SER A 65 -15.38 22.52 21.03
N SER A 66 -14.52 22.15 20.06
CA SER A 66 -13.06 22.09 20.22
C SER A 66 -12.41 23.43 20.61
N ASN A 67 -12.95 24.55 20.10
CA ASN A 67 -12.41 25.91 20.27
C ASN A 67 -10.88 26.01 19.98
N VAL A 68 -10.43 25.32 18.92
CA VAL A 68 -9.02 25.27 18.49
C VAL A 68 -8.80 26.19 17.30
N GLY A 69 -7.83 27.09 17.40
CA GLY A 69 -7.32 27.91 16.28
C GLY A 69 -5.92 27.47 15.85
N PHE A 70 -5.54 27.80 14.62
CA PHE A 70 -4.25 27.37 14.04
C PHE A 70 -3.38 28.56 13.68
N TYR A 71 -2.14 28.56 14.18
CA TYR A 71 -1.12 29.53 13.80
C TYR A 71 -0.08 28.84 12.94
N LYS A 72 0.03 29.22 11.67
CA LYS A 72 1.01 28.69 10.72
C LYS A 72 2.11 29.71 10.50
N LEU A 73 3.34 29.27 10.70
CA LEU A 73 4.58 29.96 10.34
C LEU A 73 5.18 29.24 9.12
N GLY A 74 5.02 29.82 7.94
CA GLY A 74 5.58 29.32 6.70
C GLY A 74 6.95 29.94 6.41
N LEU A 75 7.78 29.19 5.69
CA LEU A 75 9.00 29.67 5.08
C LEU A 75 8.79 29.69 3.55
N GLU A 76 8.81 30.86 2.92
CA GLU A 76 8.64 31.03 1.48
C GLU A 76 9.97 30.70 0.77
N ALA A 77 10.38 29.43 0.83
CA ALA A 77 11.62 28.92 0.29
C ALA A 77 11.54 27.42 -0.05
N GLU A 78 12.54 26.95 -0.80
CA GLU A 78 12.83 25.53 -0.97
C GLU A 78 13.88 25.09 0.05
N LEU A 79 13.56 24.06 0.84
CA LEU A 79 14.47 23.47 1.81
C LEU A 79 14.96 22.13 1.26
N GLU A 80 16.26 22.05 0.97
CA GLU A 80 16.94 20.84 0.50
C GLU A 80 17.51 20.06 1.69
N ILE A 81 17.15 18.77 1.82
CA ILE A 81 17.61 17.87 2.88
C ILE A 81 17.99 16.51 2.32
N ASN A 82 19.22 16.07 2.59
CA ASN A 82 19.61 14.67 2.55
C ASN A 82 19.92 14.20 3.98
N ALA A 83 19.21 13.18 4.44
CA ALA A 83 19.31 12.68 5.80
C ALA A 83 19.29 11.17 5.85
N ASN A 84 20.11 10.61 6.74
CA ASN A 84 19.99 9.23 7.17
C ASN A 84 19.82 9.17 8.69
N ILE A 85 18.82 8.42 9.14
CA ILE A 85 18.38 8.30 10.54
C ILE A 85 18.31 6.82 10.90
N ARG A 86 19.29 6.34 11.68
CA ARG A 86 19.38 4.92 12.07
C ARG A 86 18.12 4.40 12.75
N LYS A 87 17.48 5.23 13.57
CA LYS A 87 16.25 4.89 14.31
C LYS A 87 15.38 6.13 14.44
N LEU A 88 14.21 6.13 13.82
CA LEU A 88 13.20 7.18 13.98
C LEU A 88 12.11 6.66 14.91
N GLN A 89 12.14 7.11 16.16
CA GLN A 89 11.22 6.70 17.21
C GLN A 89 10.51 7.91 17.80
N LEU A 90 9.20 7.97 17.64
CA LEU A 90 8.35 9.06 18.12
C LEU A 90 7.19 8.50 18.94
N GLY A 91 6.91 9.14 20.07
CA GLY A 91 5.83 8.72 20.97
C GLY A 91 6.10 7.38 21.65
N CYS A 92 7.35 7.04 21.95
CA CYS A 92 7.64 5.79 22.66
C CYS A 92 7.43 5.93 24.17
N GLY A 93 6.73 4.98 24.80
CA GLY A 93 6.54 4.97 26.24
C GLY A 93 5.45 5.93 26.74
N GLY A 94 5.50 6.29 28.02
CA GLY A 94 4.55 7.22 28.64
C GLY A 94 3.09 6.78 28.46
N VAL A 95 2.27 7.64 27.85
CA VAL A 95 0.84 7.37 27.54
C VAL A 95 0.63 6.19 26.59
N ASN A 96 1.69 5.74 25.91
CA ASN A 96 1.66 4.65 24.94
C ASN A 96 2.07 3.29 25.53
N GLY A 97 2.48 3.26 26.81
CA GLY A 97 2.89 2.03 27.52
C GLY A 97 4.28 1.54 27.15
N ALA A 98 4.78 0.55 27.89
CA ALA A 98 6.10 -0.03 27.65
C ALA A 98 6.17 -0.68 26.25
N GLY A 99 7.15 -0.27 25.44
CA GLY A 99 7.34 -0.78 24.08
C GLY A 99 6.36 -0.24 23.03
N GLY A 100 5.40 0.61 23.41
CA GLY A 100 4.49 1.25 22.46
C GLY A 100 5.10 2.54 21.91
N CYS A 101 5.30 2.61 20.59
CA CYS A 101 5.69 3.81 19.86
C CYS A 101 4.60 4.16 18.86
N ASP A 102 4.40 5.46 18.59
CA ASP A 102 3.48 5.89 17.53
C ASP A 102 4.15 5.79 16.15
N ILE A 103 5.41 6.17 16.04
CA ILE A 103 6.21 5.95 14.84
C ILE A 103 7.50 5.26 15.26
N ASP A 104 7.78 4.11 14.67
CA ASP A 104 9.03 3.37 14.86
C ASP A 104 9.49 2.80 13.53
N PHE A 105 10.49 3.46 12.92
CA PHE A 105 11.12 3.06 11.68
C PHE A 105 12.62 2.81 11.89
N ASP A 106 13.14 1.76 11.26
CA ASP A 106 14.58 1.47 11.23
C ASP A 106 15.22 2.00 9.96
N ASN A 107 16.45 2.49 10.07
CA ASN A 107 17.32 2.85 8.93
C ASN A 107 16.61 3.74 7.89
N VAL A 108 16.03 4.84 8.35
CA VAL A 108 15.31 5.79 7.50
C VAL A 108 16.31 6.62 6.71
N SER A 109 16.05 6.82 5.43
CA SER A 109 16.82 7.72 4.58
C SER A 109 15.88 8.58 3.74
N LEU A 110 16.16 9.88 3.71
CA LEU A 110 15.48 10.86 2.87
C LEU A 110 16.53 11.48 1.94
N SER A 111 16.29 11.40 0.64
CA SER A 111 17.18 11.93 -0.40
C SER A 111 16.36 12.45 -1.59
N GLY A 112 17.03 13.00 -2.60
CA GLY A 112 16.41 13.15 -3.91
C GLY A 112 16.00 11.80 -4.51
N VAL A 113 15.16 11.84 -5.54
CA VAL A 113 14.67 10.64 -6.24
C VAL A 113 15.77 10.11 -7.17
N ALA A 114 16.33 8.95 -6.83
CA ALA A 114 17.30 8.25 -7.65
C ALA A 114 17.30 6.74 -7.34
N ASP A 115 17.51 5.93 -8.38
CA ASP A 115 17.62 4.47 -8.25
C ASP A 115 19.06 3.99 -8.02
N THR A 116 20.03 4.90 -8.07
CA THR A 116 21.45 4.59 -7.85
C THR A 116 21.95 5.20 -6.56
N ARG A 117 22.95 4.56 -5.98
CA ARG A 117 23.63 5.01 -4.77
C ARG A 117 24.23 6.41 -4.96
N GLU A 118 24.94 6.60 -6.07
CA GLU A 118 25.60 7.86 -6.41
C GLU A 118 24.56 8.98 -6.60
N GLY A 119 23.44 8.67 -7.26
CA GLY A 119 22.35 9.62 -7.44
C GLY A 119 21.70 10.05 -6.13
N ARG A 120 21.45 9.10 -5.21
CA ARG A 120 20.83 9.41 -3.91
C ARG A 120 21.73 10.24 -3.02
N VAL A 121 23.02 9.89 -2.94
CA VAL A 121 23.96 10.63 -2.08
C VAL A 121 24.26 12.03 -2.61
N ALA A 122 24.21 12.21 -3.93
CA ALA A 122 24.45 13.50 -4.58
C ALA A 122 23.19 14.37 -4.71
N SER A 123 22.04 13.94 -4.17
CA SER A 123 20.78 14.67 -4.30
C SER A 123 20.04 14.81 -2.98
N ASP A 124 19.41 15.97 -2.81
CA ASP A 124 18.62 16.33 -1.64
C ASP A 124 17.12 16.18 -1.95
N ALA A 125 16.34 15.81 -0.94
CA ALA A 125 14.89 15.96 -1.01
C ALA A 125 14.54 17.44 -0.89
N LYS A 126 13.62 17.92 -1.73
CA LYS A 126 13.17 19.32 -1.76
C LYS A 126 11.85 19.44 -1.03
N LEU A 127 11.79 20.31 -0.04
CA LEU A 127 10.56 20.68 0.66
C LEU A 127 10.20 22.10 0.23
N THR A 128 9.12 22.23 -0.53
CA THR A 128 8.63 23.53 -1.03
C THR A 128 7.70 24.16 0.00
N ASN A 129 8.00 25.40 0.37
CA ASN A 129 7.26 26.19 1.35
C ASN A 129 7.02 25.44 2.67
N PRO A 130 8.08 24.96 3.34
CA PRO A 130 7.93 24.24 4.60
C PRO A 130 7.34 25.16 5.67
N PHE A 131 6.55 24.60 6.57
CA PHE A 131 5.89 25.34 7.62
C PHE A 131 5.79 24.57 8.92
N PHE A 132 5.75 25.36 10.00
CA PHE A 132 5.43 24.91 11.34
C PHE A 132 4.06 25.46 11.71
N GLU A 133 3.22 24.63 12.32
CA GLU A 133 1.87 25.05 12.72
C GLU A 133 1.54 24.62 14.15
N LEU A 134 0.94 25.54 14.89
CA LEU A 134 0.48 25.33 16.26
C LEU A 134 -1.05 25.28 16.29
N ALA A 135 -1.59 24.22 16.89
CA ALA A 135 -2.99 24.16 17.29
C ALA A 135 -3.12 24.70 18.71
N ILE A 136 -3.88 25.79 18.89
CA ILE A 136 -4.07 26.46 20.17
C ILE A 136 -5.53 26.36 20.58
N LYS A 137 -5.79 25.72 21.72
CA LYS A 137 -7.10 25.68 22.36
C LYS A 137 -7.35 26.97 23.11
N ASN A 138 -8.59 27.49 23.02
CA ASN A 138 -9.00 28.76 23.62
C ASN A 138 -8.06 29.93 23.28
N PRO A 139 -7.76 30.20 22.00
CA PRO A 139 -6.76 31.21 21.63
C PRO A 139 -7.11 32.61 22.14
N ASN A 140 -8.39 32.90 22.35
CA ASN A 140 -8.87 34.21 22.83
C ASN A 140 -8.88 34.37 24.37
N SER A 141 -8.53 33.33 25.14
CA SER A 141 -8.57 33.35 26.61
C SER A 141 -7.19 33.08 27.20
N ALA A 142 -6.53 34.10 27.75
CA ALA A 142 -5.16 33.96 28.27
C ALA A 142 -5.04 32.96 29.43
N SER A 143 -6.09 32.78 30.24
CA SER A 143 -6.08 31.88 31.41
C SER A 143 -6.32 30.41 31.07
N THR A 144 -6.85 30.12 29.88
CA THR A 144 -7.20 28.75 29.45
C THR A 144 -6.57 28.39 28.11
N ARG A 145 -5.64 29.22 27.62
CA ARG A 145 -4.90 29.00 26.38
C ARG A 145 -3.93 27.83 26.56
N GLU A 146 -4.02 26.86 25.67
CA GLU A 146 -3.19 25.65 25.71
C GLU A 146 -2.74 25.26 24.30
N VAL A 147 -1.52 24.77 24.17
CA VAL A 147 -1.05 24.15 22.93
C VAL A 147 -1.66 22.75 22.84
N ALA A 148 -2.62 22.57 21.93
CA ALA A 148 -3.29 21.29 21.69
C ALA A 148 -2.45 20.36 20.79
N GLY A 149 -1.58 20.93 19.95
CA GLY A 149 -0.69 20.16 19.10
C GLY A 149 0.26 21.02 18.28
N ILE A 150 1.23 20.35 17.66
CA ILE A 150 2.22 20.90 16.74
C ILE A 150 2.23 20.10 15.44
N ARG A 151 2.50 20.76 14.31
CA ARG A 151 2.62 20.13 13.00
C ARG A 151 3.81 20.72 12.23
N LEU A 152 4.55 19.84 11.58
CA LEU A 152 5.60 20.16 10.61
C LEU A 152 5.17 19.60 9.26
N SER A 153 5.19 20.43 8.23
CA SER A 153 4.76 20.02 6.90
C SER A 153 5.36 20.93 5.82
N ALA A 154 5.10 20.62 4.56
CA ALA A 154 5.47 21.41 3.40
C ALA A 154 4.30 21.40 2.41
N GLU A 155 4.24 22.40 1.53
CA GLU A 155 3.23 22.43 0.47
C GLU A 155 3.41 21.27 -0.50
N ALA A 156 4.67 20.98 -0.84
CA ALA A 156 5.06 19.81 -1.61
C ALA A 156 6.41 19.28 -1.12
N VAL A 157 6.60 17.97 -1.25
CA VAL A 157 7.89 17.32 -1.09
C VAL A 157 8.26 16.65 -2.41
N GLU A 158 9.53 16.74 -2.79
CA GLU A 158 10.12 15.94 -3.86
C GLU A 158 11.30 15.17 -3.30
N GLY A 159 11.18 13.85 -3.22
CA GLY A 159 12.22 13.04 -2.61
C GLY A 159 11.80 11.59 -2.44
N LEU A 160 12.80 10.77 -2.15
CA LEU A 160 12.64 9.34 -1.90
C LEU A 160 12.88 9.07 -0.42
N LEU A 161 11.84 8.57 0.25
CA LEU A 161 11.93 8.04 1.61
C LEU A 161 12.15 6.53 1.52
N THR A 162 13.27 6.05 2.05
CA THR A 162 13.52 4.61 2.19
C THR A 162 13.66 4.21 3.65
N ILE A 163 13.24 2.99 3.96
CA ILE A 163 13.15 2.48 5.32
C ILE A 163 13.72 1.06 5.32
N GLY A 164 14.49 0.71 6.33
CA GLY A 164 15.18 -0.57 6.42
C GLY A 164 16.49 -0.60 5.63
N THR A 165 17.03 -1.80 5.43
CA THR A 165 18.34 -1.99 4.78
C THR A 165 18.26 -2.71 3.44
N GLU A 166 17.18 -3.46 3.22
CA GLU A 166 16.95 -4.22 1.99
C GLU A 166 15.52 -4.76 1.93
N ASN A 167 15.04 -4.96 0.71
CA ASN A 167 13.83 -5.74 0.44
C ASN A 167 14.17 -7.24 0.53
N SER A 168 13.97 -7.84 1.70
CA SER A 168 14.25 -9.27 1.95
C SER A 168 12.98 -10.04 2.32
N ALA A 169 13.10 -11.36 2.49
CA ALA A 169 12.03 -12.19 3.03
C ALA A 169 11.75 -11.95 4.52
N THR A 170 12.55 -11.11 5.20
CA THR A 170 12.36 -10.74 6.61
C THR A 170 12.03 -9.25 6.72
N PRO A 171 10.94 -8.87 7.41
CA PRO A 171 10.54 -7.47 7.55
C PRO A 171 11.61 -6.70 8.33
N ASN A 172 12.02 -5.54 7.81
CA ASN A 172 13.03 -4.67 8.45
C ASN A 172 12.79 -3.17 8.23
N GLY A 173 11.60 -2.79 7.76
CA GLY A 173 11.19 -1.42 7.49
C GLY A 173 10.46 -0.76 8.68
N ILE A 174 9.14 -0.60 8.53
CA ILE A 174 8.27 0.01 9.54
C ILE A 174 7.89 -1.00 10.63
N ASN A 175 8.23 -0.70 11.89
CA ASN A 175 7.79 -1.50 13.04
C ASN A 175 6.44 -1.02 13.59
N SER A 176 6.20 0.29 13.58
CA SER A 176 4.96 0.88 14.06
C SER A 176 4.65 2.18 13.33
N LEU A 177 3.39 2.36 12.91
CA LEU A 177 2.89 3.57 12.26
C LEU A 177 1.52 3.98 12.83
N SER A 178 1.49 5.14 13.46
CA SER A 178 0.30 5.96 13.70
C SER A 178 0.21 6.99 12.58
N GLY A 179 -0.80 6.87 11.72
CA GLY A 179 -0.86 7.71 10.54
C GLY A 179 -1.99 7.41 9.58
N TYR A 180 -1.96 8.12 8.47
CA TYR A 180 -2.84 7.99 7.32
C TYR A 180 -2.00 7.93 6.04
N MET A 181 -2.25 6.92 5.22
CA MET A 181 -1.55 6.68 3.97
C MET A 181 -2.54 6.20 2.92
N VAL A 182 -2.41 6.71 1.69
CA VAL A 182 -3.15 6.20 0.54
C VAL A 182 -2.22 5.30 -0.26
N VAL A 183 -2.64 4.06 -0.52
CA VAL A 183 -1.93 3.11 -1.39
C VAL A 183 -2.55 3.19 -2.78
N ALA A 184 -1.74 3.49 -3.79
CA ALA A 184 -2.17 3.53 -5.19
C ALA A 184 -2.62 2.14 -5.67
N PRO A 185 -3.52 2.04 -6.67
CA PRO A 185 -3.92 0.76 -7.24
C PRO A 185 -2.71 -0.05 -7.72
N GLN A 186 -2.68 -1.34 -7.41
CA GLN A 186 -1.60 -2.25 -7.79
C GLN A 186 -2.12 -3.41 -8.62
N VAL A 187 -1.25 -3.91 -9.49
CA VAL A 187 -1.45 -5.16 -10.22
C VAL A 187 -0.32 -6.13 -9.92
N GLY A 188 -0.60 -7.42 -10.04
CA GLY A 188 0.42 -8.45 -9.88
C GLY A 188 0.05 -9.73 -10.61
N ALA A 189 1.03 -10.63 -10.72
CA ALA A 189 0.87 -11.92 -11.35
C ALA A 189 1.37 -13.02 -10.42
N ALA A 190 0.44 -13.75 -9.80
CA ALA A 190 0.76 -14.85 -8.89
C ALA A 190 0.92 -16.16 -9.65
N THR A 191 1.97 -16.91 -9.29
CA THR A 191 2.15 -18.29 -9.74
C THR A 191 1.41 -19.21 -8.78
N VAL A 192 0.50 -20.01 -9.31
CA VAL A 192 -0.26 -21.01 -8.57
C VAL A 192 0.30 -22.38 -8.93
N GLU A 193 0.70 -23.17 -7.93
CA GLU A 193 1.21 -24.52 -8.16
C GLU A 193 0.08 -25.48 -8.54
N ALA A 194 0.44 -26.54 -9.27
CA ALA A 194 -0.49 -27.62 -9.54
C ALA A 194 -0.88 -28.32 -8.22
N ALA A 195 -2.17 -28.62 -8.05
CA ALA A 195 -2.70 -29.22 -6.85
C ALA A 195 -3.42 -30.54 -7.21
N ARG A 196 -3.00 -31.64 -6.59
CA ARG A 196 -3.74 -32.91 -6.64
C ARG A 196 -4.73 -32.97 -5.49
N ILE A 197 -6.01 -33.02 -5.81
CA ILE A 197 -7.11 -33.08 -4.84
C ILE A 197 -7.77 -34.46 -4.89
N THR A 198 -8.13 -35.00 -3.72
CA THR A 198 -8.92 -36.22 -3.61
C THR A 198 -10.21 -35.95 -2.85
N GLN A 199 -11.28 -36.69 -3.17
CA GLN A 199 -12.56 -36.50 -2.49
C GLN A 199 -12.49 -36.94 -1.03
N THR A 200 -11.97 -38.13 -0.80
CA THR A 200 -11.96 -38.79 0.51
C THR A 200 -10.53 -38.93 1.01
N GLY A 201 -10.32 -38.60 2.28
CA GLY A 201 -9.06 -38.84 2.96
C GLY A 201 -9.15 -38.53 4.45
N SER A 202 -8.28 -39.17 5.22
CA SER A 202 -8.21 -39.04 6.68
C SER A 202 -6.74 -38.86 7.10
N PRO A 203 -6.35 -37.70 7.64
CA PRO A 203 -7.20 -36.56 8.01
C PRO A 203 -7.70 -35.75 6.79
N ALA A 204 -8.62 -34.80 7.01
CA ALA A 204 -8.95 -33.80 5.99
C ALA A 204 -7.70 -32.96 5.66
N CYS A 205 -7.50 -32.59 4.39
CA CYS A 205 -6.38 -31.73 4.02
C CYS A 205 -6.53 -30.35 4.66
N GLY A 206 -5.43 -29.74 5.12
CA GLY A 206 -5.41 -28.35 5.57
C GLY A 206 -5.13 -27.36 4.44
N VAL A 207 -4.15 -27.68 3.59
CA VAL A 207 -3.63 -26.83 2.51
C VAL A 207 -3.14 -27.67 1.33
N TYR A 208 -2.99 -27.05 0.16
CA TYR A 208 -2.44 -27.63 -1.06
C TYR A 208 -1.21 -26.86 -1.57
N PRO A 209 -0.17 -27.54 -2.09
CA PRO A 209 -0.04 -29.01 -2.20
C PRO A 209 -0.01 -29.71 -0.83
N SER A 210 -0.63 -30.90 -0.75
CA SER A 210 -0.93 -31.58 0.51
C SER A 210 -0.15 -32.91 0.66
N PRO A 211 0.08 -33.41 1.88
CA PRO A 211 0.63 -34.74 2.10
C PRO A 211 -0.28 -35.85 1.54
N SER A 212 0.32 -36.98 1.12
CA SER A 212 -0.44 -38.13 0.61
C SER A 212 -1.43 -38.67 1.64
N GLY A 213 -2.67 -38.96 1.20
CA GLY A 213 -3.69 -39.65 2.00
C GLY A 213 -4.74 -38.75 2.67
N CYS A 214 -4.58 -37.42 2.60
CA CYS A 214 -5.64 -36.49 2.98
C CYS A 214 -6.62 -36.26 1.81
N GLY A 215 -7.82 -35.76 2.11
CA GLY A 215 -8.83 -35.41 1.10
C GLY A 215 -9.58 -34.12 1.42
N VAL A 216 -10.22 -33.53 0.40
CA VAL A 216 -11.05 -32.31 0.54
C VAL A 216 -12.32 -32.58 1.35
N ASN A 217 -12.81 -33.82 1.31
CA ASN A 217 -14.06 -34.27 1.94
C ASN A 217 -15.28 -33.49 1.45
N GLN A 218 -15.32 -33.23 0.13
CA GLN A 218 -16.46 -32.61 -0.55
C GLN A 218 -16.75 -33.32 -1.87
N ALA A 219 -18.00 -33.74 -2.06
CA ALA A 219 -18.49 -34.30 -3.30
C ALA A 219 -18.77 -33.19 -4.33
N ILE A 220 -18.57 -33.51 -5.61
CA ILE A 220 -19.01 -32.69 -6.74
C ILE A 220 -20.37 -33.22 -7.18
N THR A 221 -21.34 -32.33 -7.35
CA THR A 221 -22.67 -32.67 -7.86
C THR A 221 -22.94 -31.93 -9.16
N GLY A 222 -23.89 -32.42 -9.94
CA GLY A 222 -24.29 -31.73 -11.17
C GLY A 222 -25.26 -32.56 -11.98
N LYS A 223 -25.42 -32.17 -13.24
CA LYS A 223 -26.28 -32.86 -14.20
C LYS A 223 -25.49 -33.43 -15.35
N ALA A 224 -25.93 -34.58 -15.85
CA ALA A 224 -25.43 -35.24 -17.04
C ALA A 224 -26.57 -35.38 -18.05
N ARG A 225 -26.33 -34.94 -19.28
CA ARG A 225 -27.30 -34.99 -20.38
C ARG A 225 -26.79 -35.81 -21.56
N GLY A 226 -27.71 -36.34 -22.34
CA GLY A 226 -27.42 -37.02 -23.59
C GLY A 226 -28.71 -37.43 -24.29
N GLU A 227 -28.60 -38.24 -25.32
CA GLU A 227 -29.74 -38.73 -26.11
C GLU A 227 -29.77 -40.25 -26.05
N ILE A 228 -30.96 -40.85 -25.95
CA ILE A 228 -31.16 -42.29 -26.11
C ILE A 228 -31.63 -42.63 -27.52
N ALA A 229 -31.71 -43.92 -27.84
CA ALA A 229 -32.32 -44.39 -29.08
C ALA A 229 -33.74 -43.79 -29.22
N LEU A 230 -34.12 -43.41 -30.44
CA LEU A 230 -35.36 -42.72 -30.79
C LEU A 230 -35.42 -41.21 -30.46
N GLY A 231 -34.28 -40.58 -30.14
CA GLY A 231 -34.15 -39.12 -30.04
C GLY A 231 -34.70 -38.51 -28.75
N ALA A 232 -35.09 -39.33 -27.77
CA ALA A 232 -35.44 -38.84 -26.44
C ALA A 232 -34.16 -38.43 -25.69
N GLY A 233 -34.16 -37.23 -25.09
CA GLY A 233 -33.05 -36.78 -24.25
C GLY A 233 -33.16 -37.30 -22.82
N PHE A 234 -32.03 -37.45 -22.13
CA PHE A 234 -31.98 -37.60 -20.67
C PHE A 234 -31.25 -36.42 -20.04
N ASN A 235 -31.59 -36.14 -18.77
CA ASN A 235 -30.91 -35.16 -17.94
C ASN A 235 -30.98 -35.66 -16.49
N LEU A 236 -29.88 -36.24 -16.01
CA LEU A 236 -29.81 -36.98 -14.75
C LEU A 236 -28.88 -36.28 -13.78
N ASP A 237 -29.25 -36.26 -12.51
CA ASP A 237 -28.38 -35.78 -11.45
C ASP A 237 -27.28 -36.81 -11.18
N PHE A 238 -26.08 -36.33 -10.87
CA PHE A 238 -24.96 -37.16 -10.42
C PHE A 238 -24.32 -36.60 -9.16
N GLN A 239 -23.66 -37.48 -8.41
CA GLN A 239 -22.82 -37.14 -7.27
C GLN A 239 -21.56 -37.98 -7.29
N THR A 240 -20.40 -37.36 -7.12
CA THR A 240 -19.14 -38.11 -7.03
C THR A 240 -19.06 -38.92 -5.73
N LYS A 241 -18.59 -40.16 -5.83
CA LYS A 241 -18.21 -41.02 -4.70
C LYS A 241 -16.74 -40.86 -4.33
N SER A 242 -15.90 -40.74 -5.35
CA SER A 242 -14.47 -40.49 -5.20
C SER A 242 -13.95 -39.75 -6.42
N TYR A 243 -12.92 -38.94 -6.22
CA TYR A 243 -12.13 -38.40 -7.31
C TYR A 243 -10.68 -38.27 -6.87
N ASP A 244 -9.80 -38.26 -7.85
CA ASP A 244 -8.39 -37.96 -7.75
C ASP A 244 -8.03 -37.09 -8.96
N ILE A 245 -8.02 -35.78 -8.75
CA ILE A 245 -7.98 -34.77 -9.80
C ILE A 245 -6.73 -33.91 -9.58
N THR A 246 -5.94 -33.74 -10.63
CA THR A 246 -4.87 -32.76 -10.69
C THR A 246 -5.41 -31.49 -11.35
N LEU A 247 -5.38 -30.39 -10.59
CA LEU A 247 -5.62 -29.02 -11.04
C LEU A 247 -4.28 -28.45 -11.51
N SER A 248 -4.16 -28.11 -12.79
CA SER A 248 -2.92 -27.60 -13.39
C SER A 248 -3.13 -26.19 -13.95
N PRO A 249 -2.81 -25.13 -13.20
CA PRO A 249 -2.83 -23.76 -13.71
C PRO A 249 -1.84 -23.60 -14.87
N THR A 250 -2.33 -23.15 -16.03
CA THR A 250 -1.50 -22.89 -17.24
C THR A 250 -1.13 -21.42 -17.38
N GLN A 251 -1.74 -20.54 -16.59
CA GLN A 251 -1.54 -19.09 -16.61
C GLN A 251 -1.32 -18.55 -15.19
N LYS A 252 -0.64 -17.41 -15.08
CA LYS A 252 -0.53 -16.69 -13.81
C LYS A 252 -1.86 -16.03 -13.47
N ALA A 253 -2.25 -16.12 -12.20
CA ALA A 253 -3.42 -15.42 -11.69
C ALA A 253 -3.15 -13.90 -11.67
N GLN A 254 -4.02 -13.13 -12.31
CA GLN A 254 -3.89 -11.67 -12.37
C GLN A 254 -4.49 -11.08 -11.10
N LEU A 255 -3.65 -10.52 -10.23
CA LEU A 255 -4.04 -9.84 -9.01
C LEU A 255 -4.32 -8.36 -9.30
N SER A 256 -5.36 -7.83 -8.67
CA SER A 256 -5.75 -6.42 -8.71
C SER A 256 -6.07 -5.93 -7.30
N LEU A 257 -5.26 -5.00 -6.81
CA LEU A 257 -5.52 -4.29 -5.56
C LEU A 257 -6.05 -2.89 -5.91
N PRO A 258 -7.30 -2.55 -5.57
CA PRO A 258 -7.80 -1.18 -5.72
C PRO A 258 -7.08 -0.22 -4.77
N GLN A 259 -7.21 1.08 -5.06
CA GLN A 259 -6.72 2.12 -4.15
C GLN A 259 -7.27 1.89 -2.75
N SER A 260 -6.39 1.87 -1.75
CA SER A 260 -6.73 1.51 -0.38
C SER A 260 -6.21 2.57 0.59
N ILE A 261 -6.98 2.84 1.65
CA ILE A 261 -6.58 3.76 2.71
C ILE A 261 -6.06 2.93 3.89
N VAL A 262 -4.88 3.28 4.37
CA VAL A 262 -4.26 2.70 5.56
C VAL A 262 -4.25 3.78 6.63
N SER A 263 -5.10 3.63 7.66
CA SER A 263 -5.21 4.62 8.73
C SER A 263 -5.42 3.96 10.08
N GLY A 264 -4.70 4.42 11.09
CA GLY A 264 -4.81 3.88 12.44
C GLY A 264 -3.66 4.30 13.35
N GLN A 265 -3.68 3.81 14.59
CA GLN A 265 -2.61 4.04 15.57
C GLN A 265 -1.74 2.79 15.71
N ARG A 266 -0.42 2.99 15.76
CA ARG A 266 0.59 1.98 16.07
C ARG A 266 0.46 0.70 15.25
N MET A 267 0.07 0.84 13.98
CA MET A 267 -0.10 -0.29 13.08
C MET A 267 1.26 -0.92 12.81
N SER A 268 1.34 -2.24 12.91
CA SER A 268 2.46 -3.05 12.43
C SER A 268 2.11 -3.84 11.16
N SER A 269 0.82 -3.89 10.82
CA SER A 269 0.28 -4.59 9.66
C SER A 269 -1.00 -3.94 9.18
N VAL A 270 -1.33 -4.16 7.91
CA VAL A 270 -2.57 -3.70 7.28
C VAL A 270 -3.28 -4.85 6.58
N ASN A 271 -4.61 -4.85 6.66
CA ASN A 271 -5.44 -5.73 5.83
C ASN A 271 -5.84 -4.99 4.56
N LEU A 272 -5.39 -5.49 3.43
CA LEU A 272 -5.74 -5.03 2.10
C LEU A 272 -6.66 -6.07 1.44
N LEU A 273 -7.51 -5.63 0.52
CA LEU A 273 -8.43 -6.52 -0.18
C LEU A 273 -8.18 -6.45 -1.68
N ALA A 274 -7.48 -7.45 -2.20
CA ALA A 274 -7.27 -7.62 -3.63
C ALA A 274 -8.31 -8.60 -4.21
N SER A 275 -8.40 -8.62 -5.54
CA SER A 275 -9.12 -9.64 -6.29
C SER A 275 -8.18 -10.30 -7.30
N ALA A 276 -8.52 -11.51 -7.71
CA ALA A 276 -7.86 -12.20 -8.81
C ALA A 276 -8.86 -12.92 -9.70
N ILE A 277 -8.46 -13.11 -10.95
CA ILE A 277 -9.13 -14.03 -11.87
C ILE A 277 -8.11 -15.10 -12.27
N VAL A 278 -8.46 -16.36 -12.03
CA VAL A 278 -7.65 -17.51 -12.42
C VAL A 278 -8.22 -18.11 -13.70
N ASN A 279 -7.36 -18.21 -14.72
CA ASN A 279 -7.69 -18.76 -16.03
C ASN A 279 -6.85 -19.99 -16.33
N GLY A 280 -7.37 -20.86 -17.19
CA GLY A 280 -6.66 -22.00 -17.74
C GLY A 280 -6.24 -23.01 -16.69
N ILE A 281 -7.15 -23.42 -15.80
CA ILE A 281 -6.89 -24.52 -14.87
C ILE A 281 -7.28 -25.82 -15.57
N ASP A 282 -6.29 -26.58 -16.02
CA ASP A 282 -6.53 -27.88 -16.64
C ASP A 282 -6.87 -28.92 -15.58
N LEU A 283 -7.91 -29.70 -15.85
CA LEU A 283 -8.39 -30.79 -15.03
C LEU A 283 -7.92 -32.10 -15.67
N SER A 284 -7.28 -32.94 -14.87
CA SER A 284 -6.93 -34.30 -15.29
C SER A 284 -7.02 -35.26 -14.11
N GLY A 285 -7.32 -36.53 -14.36
CA GLY A 285 -7.33 -37.55 -13.32
C GLY A 285 -8.51 -38.50 -13.46
N THR A 286 -8.96 -39.07 -12.34
CA THR A 286 -10.01 -40.08 -12.32
C THR A 286 -11.15 -39.67 -11.40
N LEU A 287 -12.38 -40.03 -11.76
CA LEU A 287 -13.54 -39.89 -10.87
C LEU A 287 -14.45 -41.11 -10.95
N ALA A 288 -15.18 -41.32 -9.85
CA ALA A 288 -16.30 -42.24 -9.75
C ALA A 288 -17.53 -41.45 -9.31
N ALA A 289 -18.63 -41.57 -10.04
CA ALA A 289 -19.87 -40.86 -9.75
C ALA A 289 -21.08 -41.78 -9.83
N ASP A 290 -21.97 -41.65 -8.87
CA ASP A 290 -23.31 -42.23 -8.94
C ASP A 290 -24.19 -41.32 -9.78
N VAL A 291 -24.91 -41.92 -10.72
CA VAL A 291 -25.98 -41.25 -11.46
C VAL A 291 -27.31 -41.76 -10.92
N ASP A 292 -28.24 -40.85 -10.62
CA ASP A 292 -29.55 -41.20 -10.06
C ASP A 292 -30.46 -41.82 -11.13
N ILE A 293 -30.33 -43.13 -11.30
CA ILE A 293 -31.21 -43.97 -12.11
C ILE A 293 -31.59 -45.19 -11.28
N LEU A 294 -32.86 -45.27 -10.85
CA LEU A 294 -33.59 -46.47 -10.38
C LEU A 294 -32.71 -47.61 -9.81
N GLY A 295 -31.85 -47.32 -8.82
CA GLY A 295 -30.94 -48.30 -8.21
C GLY A 295 -29.46 -47.89 -8.12
N GLY A 296 -29.06 -46.75 -8.72
CA GLY A 296 -27.75 -46.13 -8.54
C GLY A 296 -26.62 -46.86 -9.28
N ILE A 297 -26.28 -46.38 -10.48
CA ILE A 297 -25.12 -46.89 -11.23
C ILE A 297 -23.92 -46.01 -10.93
N THR A 298 -22.83 -46.61 -10.44
CA THR A 298 -21.54 -45.93 -10.32
C THR A 298 -20.78 -46.01 -11.63
N LEU A 299 -20.56 -44.87 -12.27
CA LEU A 299 -19.71 -44.72 -13.44
C LEU A 299 -18.28 -44.37 -12.99
N ASN A 300 -17.29 -44.99 -13.61
CA ASN A 300 -15.87 -44.77 -13.32
C ASN A 300 -15.15 -44.36 -14.61
N GLY A 301 -14.21 -43.43 -14.53
CA GLY A 301 -13.57 -42.92 -15.73
C GLY A 301 -12.56 -41.81 -15.50
N ASN A 302 -11.95 -41.39 -16.59
CA ASN A 302 -10.99 -40.31 -16.66
C ASN A 302 -11.72 -38.97 -16.80
N LEU A 303 -11.29 -37.97 -16.01
CA LEU A 303 -11.74 -36.59 -16.11
C LEU A 303 -10.77 -35.81 -16.98
N ARG A 304 -11.32 -34.99 -17.88
CA ARG A 304 -10.57 -33.96 -18.60
C ARG A 304 -11.41 -32.71 -18.84
N GLY A 305 -10.77 -31.55 -18.82
CA GLY A 305 -11.41 -30.27 -19.14
C GLY A 305 -10.57 -29.10 -18.63
N THR A 306 -11.12 -27.90 -18.74
CA THR A 306 -10.43 -26.66 -18.33
C THR A 306 -11.41 -25.74 -17.64
N ILE A 307 -11.00 -25.11 -16.53
CA ILE A 307 -11.75 -24.05 -15.85
C ILE A 307 -11.16 -22.69 -16.21
N ASN A 308 -12.02 -21.74 -16.57
CA ASN A 308 -11.70 -20.34 -16.83
C ASN A 308 -12.52 -19.40 -15.95
N ASN A 309 -12.04 -18.16 -15.85
CA ASN A 309 -12.69 -17.06 -15.16
C ASN A 309 -13.09 -17.37 -13.72
N LEU A 310 -12.29 -18.13 -12.96
CA LEU A 310 -12.55 -18.36 -11.53
C LEU A 310 -12.27 -17.05 -10.76
N PRO A 311 -13.27 -16.36 -10.21
CA PRO A 311 -13.04 -15.19 -9.39
C PRO A 311 -12.50 -15.62 -8.02
N VAL A 312 -11.52 -14.87 -7.53
CA VAL A 312 -10.91 -15.09 -6.21
C VAL A 312 -10.82 -13.77 -5.47
N THR A 313 -11.33 -13.73 -4.24
CA THR A 313 -11.09 -12.65 -3.30
C THR A 313 -9.80 -12.94 -2.55
N VAL A 314 -8.92 -11.94 -2.46
CA VAL A 314 -7.57 -12.09 -1.90
C VAL A 314 -7.38 -11.11 -0.75
N PRO A 315 -7.80 -11.46 0.48
CA PRO A 315 -7.41 -10.72 1.67
C PRO A 315 -5.88 -10.81 1.83
N LEU A 316 -5.22 -9.67 1.91
CA LEU A 316 -3.78 -9.55 2.07
C LEU A 316 -3.47 -8.91 3.42
N LEU A 317 -2.96 -9.70 4.35
CA LEU A 317 -2.42 -9.18 5.61
C LEU A 317 -0.94 -8.84 5.41
N GLU A 318 -0.63 -7.57 5.21
CA GLU A 318 0.72 -7.10 4.91
C GLU A 318 1.37 -6.50 6.16
N ASN A 319 2.55 -7.00 6.54
CA ASN A 319 3.35 -6.38 7.60
C ASN A 319 4.01 -5.11 7.04
N LEU A 320 3.87 -3.98 7.75
CA LEU A 320 4.42 -2.70 7.28
C LEU A 320 5.96 -2.72 7.20
N GLY A 321 6.61 -3.68 7.86
CA GLY A 321 8.04 -3.93 7.77
C GLY A 321 8.54 -4.37 6.40
N TYR A 322 7.65 -4.69 5.44
CA TYR A 322 7.97 -4.89 4.02
C TYR A 322 7.87 -3.61 3.18
N ILE A 323 7.43 -2.49 3.78
CA ILE A 323 7.46 -1.18 3.13
C ILE A 323 8.84 -0.55 3.35
N HIS A 324 9.54 -0.36 2.25
CA HIS A 324 10.94 0.05 2.20
C HIS A 324 11.19 1.27 1.31
N LYS A 325 10.29 1.59 0.39
CA LYS A 325 10.43 2.67 -0.57
C LYS A 325 9.11 3.42 -0.72
N ILE A 326 9.15 4.71 -0.46
CA ILE A 326 8.04 5.65 -0.61
C ILE A 326 8.55 6.84 -1.42
N ASP A 327 8.00 7.01 -2.62
CA ASP A 327 8.20 8.23 -3.41
C ASP A 327 7.27 9.33 -2.88
N LEU A 328 7.86 10.44 -2.45
CA LEU A 328 7.14 11.58 -1.90
C LEU A 328 6.82 12.65 -2.96
N SER A 329 7.20 12.45 -4.23
CA SER A 329 7.12 13.46 -5.29
C SER A 329 5.71 14.07 -5.43
N GLY A 330 5.63 15.39 -5.22
CA GLY A 330 4.39 16.16 -5.30
C GLY A 330 3.43 15.93 -4.11
N SER A 331 3.88 15.25 -3.06
CA SER A 331 3.04 14.87 -1.93
C SER A 331 3.19 15.82 -0.75
N PRO A 332 2.08 16.30 -0.15
CA PRO A 332 2.15 16.95 1.14
C PRO A 332 2.52 15.90 2.20
N LEU A 333 3.68 16.07 2.81
CA LEU A 333 4.12 15.30 3.98
C LEU A 333 3.70 16.07 5.22
N SER A 334 2.92 15.45 6.12
CA SER A 334 2.53 16.07 7.38
C SER A 334 2.90 15.18 8.55
N LEU A 335 3.78 15.67 9.42
CA LEU A 335 4.11 15.05 10.70
C LEU A 335 3.58 15.94 11.83
N SER A 336 2.69 15.40 12.66
CA SER A 336 2.10 16.14 13.77
C SER A 336 2.17 15.38 15.09
N MET A 337 2.07 16.13 16.19
CA MET A 337 1.88 15.62 17.54
C MET A 337 0.76 16.40 18.19
N GLN A 338 -0.22 15.70 18.76
CA GLN A 338 -1.38 16.34 19.41
C GLN A 338 -1.80 15.63 20.69
N GLY A 339 -2.26 16.41 21.67
CA GLY A 339 -2.76 15.93 22.97
C GLY A 339 -4.21 15.43 22.95
N GLN A 340 -4.92 15.68 21.85
CA GLN A 340 -6.28 15.22 21.55
C GLN A 340 -6.38 14.97 20.05
N ASP A 341 -7.46 14.36 19.59
CA ASP A 341 -7.71 14.24 18.15
C ASP A 341 -7.89 15.64 17.54
N ILE A 342 -7.18 15.92 16.43
CA ILE A 342 -7.21 17.21 15.74
C ILE A 342 -7.34 16.98 14.24
N ARG A 343 -8.26 17.70 13.61
CA ARG A 343 -8.32 17.85 12.16
C ARG A 343 -7.53 19.08 11.73
N TRP A 344 -6.28 18.87 11.35
CA TRP A 344 -5.38 19.93 10.90
C TRP A 344 -5.87 20.59 9.58
N PRO A 345 -5.61 21.89 9.36
CA PRO A 345 -5.93 22.55 8.10
C PRO A 345 -5.26 21.87 6.90
N GLY A 346 -6.02 21.64 5.83
CA GLY A 346 -5.51 21.05 4.59
C GLY A 346 -5.22 19.55 4.64
N THR A 347 -5.49 18.85 5.74
CA THR A 347 -5.35 17.38 5.80
C THR A 347 -6.61 16.64 5.37
N VAL A 348 -6.44 15.38 4.97
CA VAL A 348 -7.49 14.44 4.58
C VAL A 348 -7.91 13.54 5.76
N SER A 349 -7.04 13.37 6.77
CA SER A 349 -7.32 12.56 7.95
C SER A 349 -7.47 13.38 9.24
N THR A 350 -8.15 12.80 10.24
CA THR A 350 -8.12 13.31 11.62
C THR A 350 -6.90 12.70 12.30
N ALA A 351 -5.98 13.54 12.73
CA ALA A 351 -4.78 13.10 13.44
C ALA A 351 -5.16 12.71 14.87
N MET A 352 -5.02 11.43 15.21
CA MET A 352 -5.38 10.91 16.53
C MET A 352 -4.36 11.30 17.59
N ARG A 353 -4.75 11.44 18.86
CA ARG A 353 -3.83 11.78 19.96
C ARG A 353 -2.50 10.98 19.90
N GLY A 354 -1.38 11.67 20.03
CA GLY A 354 -0.03 11.11 19.87
C GLY A 354 0.69 11.70 18.65
N TRP A 355 1.72 11.00 18.17
CA TRP A 355 2.33 11.33 16.88
C TRP A 355 1.49 10.76 15.72
N TRP A 356 1.43 11.52 14.63
CA TRP A 356 0.67 11.16 13.44
C TRP A 356 1.43 11.55 12.17
N LEU A 357 1.62 10.59 11.29
CA LEU A 357 2.19 10.81 9.96
C LEU A 357 1.07 10.72 8.91
N GLU A 358 0.89 11.77 8.11
CA GLU A 358 -0.06 11.77 7.01
C GLU A 358 0.65 11.92 5.66
N LEU A 359 0.33 10.98 4.76
CA LEU A 359 0.72 10.93 3.36
C LEU A 359 -0.56 10.83 2.52
N SER A 360 -1.08 11.98 2.11
CA SER A 360 -2.42 12.07 1.50
C SER A 360 -2.45 11.66 0.02
N ASN A 361 -1.32 11.73 -0.67
CA ASN A 361 -1.23 11.30 -2.06
C ASN A 361 -1.09 9.77 -2.16
N PRO A 362 -1.68 9.13 -3.18
CA PRO A 362 -1.48 7.70 -3.41
C PRO A 362 -0.01 7.34 -3.62
N ILE A 363 0.50 6.46 -2.78
CA ILE A 363 1.87 5.94 -2.84
C ILE A 363 1.87 4.66 -3.66
N ASP A 364 2.78 4.59 -4.63
CA ASP A 364 3.07 3.35 -5.33
C ASP A 364 3.91 2.42 -4.45
N ILE A 365 3.29 1.35 -3.95
CA ILE A 365 3.98 0.30 -3.19
C ILE A 365 4.57 -0.78 -4.12
N GLY A 366 4.35 -0.67 -5.42
CA GLY A 366 4.81 -1.60 -6.43
C GLY A 366 3.89 -2.78 -6.68
N ARG A 367 4.30 -3.59 -7.67
CA ARG A 367 3.56 -4.79 -8.05
C ARG A 367 3.47 -5.80 -6.89
N ILE A 368 2.27 -6.33 -6.72
CA ILE A 368 1.95 -7.40 -5.77
C ILE A 368 2.23 -8.77 -6.40
N ASP A 369 3.45 -8.98 -6.87
CA ASP A 369 3.91 -10.28 -7.37
C ASP A 369 4.44 -11.11 -6.21
N PRO A 370 3.75 -12.19 -5.78
CA PRO A 370 4.32 -13.10 -4.79
C PRO A 370 5.61 -13.70 -5.35
N THR A 371 6.71 -13.59 -4.60
CA THR A 371 7.99 -14.23 -4.96
C THR A 371 7.93 -15.75 -4.84
N ASN A 372 7.11 -16.26 -3.91
CA ASN A 372 6.86 -17.68 -3.71
C ASN A 372 5.51 -18.08 -4.31
N SER A 373 5.37 -19.37 -4.62
CA SER A 373 4.08 -19.96 -4.98
C SER A 373 3.06 -19.83 -3.85
N VAL A 374 1.80 -19.66 -4.23
CA VAL A 374 0.71 -19.47 -3.28
C VAL A 374 0.19 -20.83 -2.80
N VAL A 375 0.22 -21.04 -1.48
CA VAL A 375 -0.42 -22.19 -0.81
C VAL A 375 -1.93 -21.97 -0.78
N ILE A 376 -2.71 -22.96 -1.21
CA ILE A 376 -4.17 -22.86 -1.29
C ILE A 376 -4.80 -23.57 -0.10
N LYS A 377 -5.61 -22.87 0.70
CA LYS A 377 -6.35 -23.49 1.80
C LYS A 377 -7.42 -24.44 1.26
N THR A 378 -7.69 -25.54 1.96
CA THR A 378 -8.72 -26.50 1.54
C THR A 378 -10.10 -25.85 1.41
N ASP A 379 -10.42 -24.87 2.26
CA ASP A 379 -11.71 -24.17 2.19
C ASP A 379 -11.85 -23.35 0.90
N THR A 380 -10.77 -22.75 0.39
CA THR A 380 -10.74 -22.10 -0.93
C THR A 380 -11.11 -23.10 -2.04
N ILE A 381 -10.57 -24.31 -1.97
CA ILE A 381 -10.90 -25.38 -2.92
C ILE A 381 -12.36 -25.79 -2.75
N ARG A 382 -12.87 -25.84 -1.52
CA ARG A 382 -14.27 -26.21 -1.28
C ARG A 382 -15.26 -25.20 -1.83
N ASP A 383 -14.96 -23.92 -1.67
CA ASP A 383 -15.74 -22.84 -2.26
C ASP A 383 -15.75 -22.98 -3.79
N ALA A 384 -14.58 -23.19 -4.41
CA ALA A 384 -14.48 -23.40 -5.85
C ALA A 384 -15.26 -24.65 -6.32
N LEU A 385 -15.17 -25.79 -5.62
CA LEU A 385 -15.91 -27.01 -5.97
C LEU A 385 -17.43 -26.84 -5.82
N THR A 386 -17.88 -26.00 -4.88
CA THR A 386 -19.30 -25.63 -4.74
C THR A 386 -19.78 -24.90 -5.99
N GLU A 387 -18.99 -23.96 -6.51
CA GLU A 387 -19.33 -23.21 -7.71
C GLU A 387 -19.23 -24.07 -8.98
N VAL A 388 -18.25 -24.98 -9.06
CA VAL A 388 -18.18 -25.99 -10.12
C VAL A 388 -19.43 -26.88 -10.12
N SER A 389 -19.95 -27.28 -8.95
CA SER A 389 -21.15 -28.10 -8.86
C SER A 389 -22.40 -27.36 -9.36
N LYS A 390 -22.50 -26.05 -9.08
CA LYS A 390 -23.55 -25.18 -9.64
C LYS A 390 -23.43 -25.07 -11.16
N GLU A 391 -22.22 -24.86 -11.66
CA GLU A 391 -21.95 -24.76 -13.09
C GLU A 391 -22.31 -26.07 -13.83
N LEU A 392 -21.96 -27.23 -13.27
CA LEU A 392 -22.33 -28.54 -13.83
C LEU A 392 -23.84 -28.84 -13.72
N THR A 393 -24.56 -28.15 -12.84
CA THR A 393 -26.03 -28.22 -12.76
C THR A 393 -26.69 -27.36 -13.84
N GLN A 394 -26.15 -26.16 -14.10
CA GLN A 394 -26.68 -25.21 -15.09
C GLN A 394 -26.29 -25.61 -16.52
N ASN A 395 -25.06 -26.11 -16.70
CA ASN A 395 -24.49 -26.54 -17.96
C ASN A 395 -24.11 -28.03 -17.86
N PRO A 396 -25.08 -28.95 -18.06
CA PRO A 396 -24.87 -30.38 -17.83
C PRO A 396 -23.71 -30.97 -18.64
N LEU A 397 -23.02 -31.96 -18.06
CA LEU A 397 -22.03 -32.78 -18.75
C LEU A 397 -22.67 -33.48 -19.95
N ASN A 398 -22.05 -33.40 -21.12
CA ASN A 398 -22.57 -34.05 -22.32
C ASN A 398 -22.02 -35.48 -22.45
N CYS A 399 -22.88 -36.47 -22.20
CA CYS A 399 -22.56 -37.89 -22.28
C CYS A 399 -22.70 -38.47 -23.71
N GLY A 400 -23.13 -37.68 -24.69
CA GLY A 400 -23.32 -38.11 -26.08
C GLY A 400 -24.52 -39.03 -26.30
N PHE A 401 -24.61 -39.60 -27.51
CA PHE A 401 -25.65 -40.56 -27.89
C PHE A 401 -25.48 -41.88 -27.12
N LEU A 402 -26.58 -42.44 -26.61
CA LEU A 402 -26.63 -43.62 -25.73
C LEU A 402 -25.73 -43.52 -24.49
N ALA A 403 -25.40 -42.31 -24.03
CA ALA A 403 -24.48 -42.06 -22.92
C ALA A 403 -23.09 -42.70 -23.08
N VAL A 404 -22.66 -43.00 -24.31
CA VAL A 404 -21.43 -43.78 -24.59
C VAL A 404 -20.17 -43.17 -24.00
N ASN A 405 -20.08 -41.84 -23.90
CA ASN A 405 -18.90 -41.19 -23.33
C ASN A 405 -18.81 -41.42 -21.81
N CYS A 406 -19.94 -41.29 -21.11
CA CYS A 406 -19.99 -41.45 -19.66
C CYS A 406 -19.93 -42.93 -19.24
N ILE A 407 -20.56 -43.83 -19.98
CA ILE A 407 -20.47 -45.28 -19.75
C ILE A 407 -19.08 -45.81 -20.13
N GLY A 408 -18.47 -45.26 -21.19
CA GLY A 408 -17.12 -45.59 -21.62
C GLY A 408 -16.01 -45.01 -20.73
N GLY A 409 -16.36 -44.24 -19.70
CA GLY A 409 -15.40 -43.70 -18.74
C GLY A 409 -14.56 -42.52 -19.26
N ASP A 410 -15.04 -41.75 -20.24
CA ASP A 410 -14.44 -40.47 -20.66
C ASP A 410 -15.33 -39.30 -20.24
N PHE A 411 -15.04 -38.73 -19.07
CA PHE A 411 -15.72 -37.55 -18.55
C PHE A 411 -15.03 -36.28 -19.05
N ASN A 412 -15.33 -35.90 -20.29
CA ASN A 412 -14.87 -34.63 -20.84
C ASN A 412 -15.83 -33.51 -20.44
N VAL A 413 -15.47 -32.71 -19.45
CA VAL A 413 -16.27 -31.55 -19.03
C VAL A 413 -16.09 -30.36 -19.98
N GLY A 414 -15.16 -30.39 -20.93
CA GLY A 414 -14.87 -29.26 -21.82
C GLY A 414 -14.36 -28.03 -21.05
N THR A 415 -14.55 -26.85 -21.63
CA THR A 415 -14.25 -25.58 -20.97
C THR A 415 -15.42 -25.15 -20.10
N ARG A 416 -15.15 -24.87 -18.82
CA ARG A 416 -16.12 -24.36 -17.84
C ARG A 416 -15.78 -22.92 -17.48
N ASP A 417 -16.80 -22.06 -17.57
CA ASP A 417 -16.69 -20.65 -17.28
C ASP A 417 -17.30 -20.37 -15.90
N LEU A 418 -16.50 -19.83 -14.99
CA LEU A 418 -16.93 -19.49 -13.63
C LEU A 418 -17.10 -17.97 -13.43
N SER A 419 -17.27 -17.18 -14.50
CA SER A 419 -17.39 -15.72 -14.41
C SER A 419 -18.51 -15.24 -13.47
N ASN A 420 -19.58 -16.03 -13.32
CA ASN A 420 -20.74 -15.73 -12.46
C ASN A 420 -20.68 -16.41 -11.09
N ALA A 421 -19.59 -17.12 -10.79
CA ALA A 421 -19.39 -17.82 -9.53
C ALA A 421 -19.18 -16.83 -8.39
N ARG A 422 -19.52 -17.26 -7.18
CA ARG A 422 -19.07 -16.53 -5.98
C ARG A 422 -17.54 -16.62 -5.87
N PRO A 423 -16.83 -15.51 -5.57
CA PRO A 423 -15.39 -15.54 -5.45
C PRO A 423 -14.92 -16.48 -4.34
N ALA A 424 -14.01 -17.40 -4.67
CA ALA A 424 -13.31 -18.20 -3.67
C ALA A 424 -12.36 -17.31 -2.85
N VAL A 425 -12.10 -17.62 -1.59
CA VAL A 425 -11.23 -16.77 -0.75
C VAL A 425 -9.82 -17.35 -0.66
N LEU A 426 -8.80 -16.57 -1.01
CA LEU A 426 -7.39 -16.95 -0.90
C LEU A 426 -6.63 -15.91 -0.07
N GLU A 427 -6.37 -16.24 1.19
CA GLU A 427 -5.65 -15.35 2.09
C GLU A 427 -4.14 -15.36 1.78
N LEU A 428 -3.59 -14.17 1.56
CA LEU A 428 -2.16 -13.94 1.43
C LEU A 428 -1.66 -13.15 2.64
N GLN A 429 -0.39 -13.34 2.96
CA GLN A 429 0.24 -12.64 4.07
C GLN A 429 1.70 -12.35 3.75
N ASN A 430 2.19 -11.19 4.19
CA ASN A 430 3.60 -10.84 4.22
C ASN A 430 4.31 -11.05 2.86
N LEU A 431 3.76 -10.45 1.81
CA LEU A 431 4.31 -10.61 0.48
C LEU A 431 5.53 -9.69 0.33
N GLN A 432 6.65 -10.27 -0.08
CA GLN A 432 7.78 -9.45 -0.52
C GLN A 432 7.41 -8.72 -1.82
N LEU A 433 7.22 -7.40 -1.74
CA LEU A 433 6.75 -6.58 -2.85
C LEU A 433 7.89 -6.29 -3.85
N ALA A 434 7.65 -6.51 -5.15
CA ALA A 434 8.70 -6.53 -6.17
C ALA A 434 9.42 -5.18 -6.38
N ASN A 435 8.74 -4.04 -6.18
CA ASN A 435 9.33 -2.70 -6.39
C ASN A 435 9.74 -2.00 -5.08
N GLN A 436 9.81 -2.72 -3.97
CA GLN A 436 10.30 -2.20 -2.69
C GLN A 436 11.83 -2.24 -2.56
N SER A 437 12.54 -2.72 -3.58
CA SER A 437 14.01 -2.64 -3.65
C SER A 437 14.47 -1.20 -3.88
N PHE A 438 15.57 -0.81 -3.22
CA PHE A 438 16.16 0.52 -3.30
C PHE A 438 17.68 0.49 -3.21
N ALA A 439 18.35 1.50 -3.77
CA ALA A 439 19.79 1.70 -3.56
C ALA A 439 20.03 2.44 -2.23
N PRO A 440 21.02 2.04 -1.40
CA PRO A 440 21.36 2.76 -0.17
C PRO A 440 21.84 4.20 -0.42
N ASN A 441 21.43 5.14 0.43
CA ASN A 441 21.89 6.53 0.41
C ASN A 441 23.25 6.69 1.13
N CYS A 442 24.27 6.01 0.59
CA CYS A 442 25.58 5.87 1.19
C CYS A 442 26.69 5.77 0.16
N TYR A 443 27.85 6.40 0.36
CA TYR A 443 29.01 6.07 -0.48
C TYR A 443 29.53 4.64 -0.21
N GLY A 444 30.19 4.04 -1.22
CA GLY A 444 30.90 2.77 -1.07
C GLY A 444 29.96 1.56 -1.11
N SER A 445 30.12 0.61 -0.17
CA SER A 445 29.39 -0.67 -0.11
C SER A 445 28.42 -0.78 1.07
N LEU A 446 28.23 0.28 1.84
CA LEU A 446 27.39 0.26 3.04
C LEU A 446 25.91 0.15 2.69
N LYS A 447 25.16 -0.69 3.43
CA LYS A 447 23.70 -0.78 3.33
C LYS A 447 22.98 0.39 4.02
N PHE A 448 23.65 1.06 4.97
CA PHE A 448 23.13 2.23 5.68
C PHE A 448 24.28 3.09 6.24
N CYS A 449 24.01 4.39 6.38
CA CYS A 449 24.86 5.46 6.88
C CYS A 449 24.05 6.17 7.97
#